data_AF-A0A914R4G9-F1
#
_entry.id   AF-A0A914R4G9-F1
#
_cell.length_a   1.000
_cell.length_b   1.000
_cell.length_c   1.000
_cell.angle_alpha   90.00
_cell.angle_beta   90.00
_cell.angle_gamma   90.00
#
_symmetry.space_group_name_H-M   'P 1'
#
loop_
_entity.id
_entity.type
_entity.pdbx_description
1 polymer ?
#
loop_
_entity_poly.entity_id
_entity_poly.type
_entity_poly.pdbx_seq_one_letter_code
_entity_poly.pdbx_strand_id
1 'polypeptide(L)'
;MVVMPRSVEQVSAIIKLCNESRVPVVPFGAGSGLEGGVNAVAGGVCFDMMQMNEVVEVNTEDFDCVVKAGVTLDEMERAHITPTV
;
A
#
# COMPACT_ATOMS: atom_id res chain seq x y z
N MET A 1 5.36 3.50 15.73
CA MET A 1 6.39 2.63 15.11
C MET A 1 6.02 2.47 13.63
N VAL A 2 6.98 2.37 12.72
CA VAL A 2 6.71 2.17 11.29
C VAL A 2 7.26 0.82 10.84
N VAL A 3 6.49 0.08 10.04
CA VAL A 3 6.92 -1.14 9.35
C VAL A 3 6.79 -0.96 7.85
N MET A 4 7.73 -1.54 7.11
CA MET A 4 7.79 -1.45 5.64
C MET A 4 7.77 -2.87 5.04
N PRO A 5 6.61 -3.55 5.04
CA PRO A 5 6.50 -4.89 4.48
C PRO A 5 6.75 -4.88 2.96
N ARG A 6 7.24 -6.01 2.45
CA ARG A 6 7.53 -6.24 1.03
C ARG A 6 6.64 -7.32 0.40
N SER A 7 5.83 -7.99 1.21
CA SER A 7 4.95 -9.07 0.76
C SER A 7 3.67 -9.15 1.58
N VAL A 8 2.66 -9.82 1.02
CA VAL A 8 1.38 -10.06 1.67
C VAL A 8 1.55 -10.91 2.93
N GLU A 9 2.49 -11.85 2.93
CA GLU A 9 2.80 -12.71 4.08
C GLU A 9 3.33 -11.88 5.25
N GLN A 10 4.20 -10.90 4.98
CA GLN A 10 4.71 -10.00 6.01
C GLN A 10 3.58 -9.13 6.57
N VAL A 11 2.73 -8.56 5.72
CA VAL A 11 1.54 -7.81 6.16
C VAL A 11 0.65 -8.68 7.06
N SER A 12 0.33 -9.90 6.61
CA SER A 12 -0.52 -10.85 7.31
C SER A 12 0.04 -11.23 8.69
N ALA A 13 1.35 -11.53 8.77
CA ALA A 13 2.01 -11.87 10.02
C ALA A 13 1.97 -10.70 11.02
N ILE A 14 2.29 -9.47 10.58
CA ILE A 14 2.33 -8.31 11.47
C ILE A 14 0.92 -7.90 11.90
N ILE A 15 -0.08 -7.95 11.01
CA ILE A 15 -1.48 -7.64 11.37
C ILE A 15 -2.02 -8.64 12.40
N LYS A 16 -1.72 -9.94 12.26
CA LYS A 16 -2.11 -10.95 13.26
C LYS A 16 -1.53 -10.60 14.64
N LEU A 17 -0.25 -10.28 14.70
CA LEU A 17 0.42 -9.88 15.95
C LEU A 17 -0.20 -8.59 16.54
N CYS A 18 -0.49 -7.59 15.71
CA CYS A 18 -1.14 -6.36 16.16
C CYS A 18 -2.53 -6.64 16.72
N ASN A 19 -3.30 -7.51 16.06
CA ASN A 19 -4.64 -7.88 16.49
C ASN A 19 -4.64 -8.65 17.83
N GLU A 20 -3.74 -9.63 17.98
CA GLU A 20 -3.53 -10.36 19.24
C GLU A 20 -3.16 -9.42 20.40
N SER A 21 -2.32 -8.43 20.11
CA SER A 21 -1.84 -7.46 21.09
C SER A 21 -2.76 -6.23 21.26
N ARG A 22 -3.88 -6.17 20.53
CA ARG A 22 -4.80 -5.02 20.48
C ARG A 22 -4.10 -3.69 20.15
N VAL A 23 -3.06 -3.74 19.32
CA VAL A 23 -2.31 -2.56 18.87
C VAL A 23 -3.00 -1.96 17.65
N PRO A 24 -3.30 -0.64 17.65
CA PRO A 24 -3.85 0.04 16.48
C PRO A 24 -2.93 -0.04 15.26
N VAL A 25 -3.54 -0.16 14.08
CA VAL A 25 -2.86 -0.23 12.79
C VAL A 25 -3.28 0.95 11.92
N VAL A 26 -2.31 1.61 11.29
CA VAL A 26 -2.54 2.73 10.37
C VAL A 26 -1.88 2.42 9.03
N PRO A 27 -2.65 2.09 7.98
CA PRO A 27 -2.11 1.95 6.63
C PRO A 27 -1.57 3.29 6.11
N PHE A 28 -0.45 3.25 5.39
CA PHE A 28 0.22 4.42 4.82
C PHE A 28 0.66 4.12 3.38
N GLY A 29 0.28 5.01 2.46
CA GLY A 29 0.72 5.01 1.05
C GLY A 29 1.61 6.20 0.75
N ALA A 30 1.25 7.04 -0.23
CA ALA A 30 2.01 8.26 -0.54
C ALA A 30 1.85 9.41 0.48
N GLY A 31 0.94 9.28 1.45
CA GLY A 31 0.68 10.30 2.47
C GLY A 31 -0.05 11.55 1.97
N SER A 32 -0.66 11.52 0.77
CA SER A 32 -1.33 12.66 0.14
C SER A 32 -2.76 12.94 0.62
N GLY A 33 -3.32 12.10 1.52
CA GLY A 33 -4.65 12.30 2.08
C GLY A 33 -4.72 13.54 2.98
N LEU A 34 -5.84 14.28 2.93
CA LEU A 34 -5.98 15.59 3.59
C LEU A 34 -6.79 15.53 4.88
N GLU A 35 -7.48 14.42 5.11
CA GLU A 35 -8.43 14.22 6.22
C GLU A 35 -7.76 13.57 7.45
N GLY A 36 -6.43 13.44 7.43
CA GLY A 36 -5.66 12.89 8.55
C GLY A 36 -5.78 11.37 8.73
N GLY A 37 -6.29 10.63 7.73
CA GLY A 37 -6.44 9.17 7.80
C GLY A 37 -5.11 8.40 7.99
N VAL A 38 -3.99 9.03 7.64
CA VAL A 38 -2.64 8.48 7.84
C VAL A 38 -2.02 8.84 9.19
N ASN A 39 -2.70 9.65 10.00
CA ASN A 39 -2.19 10.09 11.30
C ASN A 39 -2.42 9.02 12.37
N ALA A 40 -1.34 8.58 13.01
CA ALA A 40 -1.40 7.65 14.14
C ALA A 40 -1.77 8.35 15.46
N VAL A 41 -2.94 8.98 15.52
CA VAL A 41 -3.43 9.77 16.67
C VAL A 41 -3.53 8.96 17.97
N ALA A 42 -3.85 7.66 17.86
CA ALA A 42 -3.91 6.73 18.98
C ALA A 42 -2.60 5.94 19.16
N GLY A 43 -1.52 6.35 18.49
CA GLY A 43 -0.27 5.58 18.41
C GLY A 43 -0.44 4.30 17.57
N GLY A 44 0.39 3.29 17.86
CA GLY A 44 0.36 1.99 17.19
C GLY A 44 1.41 1.83 16.08
N VAL A 45 1.06 1.02 15.08
CA VAL A 45 1.93 0.61 13.99
C VAL A 45 1.45 1.18 12.66
N CYS A 46 2.27 2.03 12.06
CA CYS A 46 2.08 2.51 10.71
C CYS A 46 2.64 1.49 9.72
N PHE A 47 1.83 1.07 8.75
CA PHE A 47 2.21 0.16 7.68
C PHE A 47 2.50 0.97 6.42
N ASP A 48 3.77 1.25 6.20
CA ASP A 48 4.23 1.89 4.97
C ASP A 48 4.27 0.85 3.84
N MET A 49 3.30 0.96 2.93
CA MET A 49 3.12 0.03 1.82
C MET A 49 4.02 0.34 0.62
N MET A 50 4.80 1.43 0.65
CA MET A 50 5.57 1.93 -0.51
C MET A 50 6.64 0.93 -1.01
N GLN A 51 7.02 -0.07 -0.19
CA GLN A 51 7.93 -1.14 -0.62
C GLN A 51 7.22 -2.31 -1.35
N MET A 52 5.89 -2.28 -1.43
CA MET A 52 5.07 -3.20 -2.23
C MET A 52 4.64 -2.48 -3.52
N ASN A 53 5.61 -2.04 -4.34
CA ASN A 53 5.41 -1.18 -5.51
C ASN A 53 5.65 -1.92 -6.85
N GLU A 54 5.21 -3.17 -6.94
CA GLU A 54 5.36 -3.99 -8.15
C GLU A 54 4.07 -3.99 -8.98
N VAL A 55 4.21 -3.80 -10.29
CA VAL A 55 3.16 -4.12 -11.27
C VAL A 55 3.23 -5.62 -11.55
N VAL A 56 2.14 -6.34 -11.28
CA VAL A 56 2.07 -7.80 -11.39
C VAL A 56 1.65 -8.22 -12.79
N GLU A 57 0.65 -7.57 -13.36
CA GLU A 57 0.06 -7.91 -14.67
C GLU A 57 -0.53 -6.67 -15.34
N VAL A 58 -0.45 -6.61 -16.67
CA VAL A 58 -1.07 -5.55 -17.48
C VAL A 58 -1.84 -6.22 -18.61
N ASN A 59 -3.16 -6.08 -18.59
CA ASN A 59 -4.07 -6.69 -19.56
C ASN A 59 -4.52 -5.64 -20.57
N THR A 60 -3.70 -5.45 -21.62
CA THR A 60 -3.94 -4.39 -22.60
C THR A 60 -5.23 -4.59 -23.41
N GLU A 61 -5.70 -5.82 -23.58
CA GLU A 61 -6.95 -6.11 -24.30
C GLU A 61 -8.19 -5.74 -23.48
N ASP A 62 -8.10 -5.86 -22.14
CA ASP A 62 -9.20 -5.62 -21.19
C ASP A 62 -9.12 -4.24 -20.52
N PHE A 63 -8.09 -3.45 -20.82
CA PHE A 63 -7.81 -2.14 -20.22
C PHE A 63 -7.72 -2.16 -18.69
N ASP A 64 -7.07 -3.19 -18.13
CA ASP A 64 -6.82 -3.28 -16.69
C ASP A 64 -5.39 -3.72 -16.33
N CYS A 65 -5.11 -3.74 -15.04
CA CYS A 65 -3.84 -4.22 -14.50
C CYS A 65 -4.00 -4.77 -13.08
N VAL A 66 -3.06 -5.62 -12.69
CA VAL A 66 -2.89 -6.09 -11.31
C VAL A 66 -1.63 -5.45 -10.76
N VAL A 67 -1.74 -4.73 -9.65
CA VAL A 67 -0.62 -4.04 -9.00
C VAL A 67 -0.61 -4.31 -7.50
N LYS A 68 0.57 -4.22 -6.89
CA LYS A 68 0.69 -4.19 -5.43
C LYS A 68 0.29 -2.81 -4.87
N ALA A 69 -0.15 -2.80 -3.61
CA ALA A 69 -0.77 -1.63 -2.98
C ALA A 69 0.12 -0.39 -2.83
N GLY A 70 1.44 -0.53 -2.96
CA GLY A 70 2.42 0.56 -2.90
C GLY A 70 2.69 1.23 -4.23
N VAL A 71 2.16 0.72 -5.35
CA VAL A 71 2.35 1.34 -6.67
C VAL A 71 1.65 2.70 -6.69
N THR A 72 2.41 3.74 -7.02
CA THR A 72 1.92 5.11 -7.16
C THR A 72 1.38 5.38 -8.56
N LEU A 73 0.56 6.43 -8.70
CA LEU A 73 0.05 6.85 -10.01
C LEU A 73 1.18 7.19 -11.00
N ASP A 74 2.23 7.87 -10.54
CA ASP A 74 3.41 8.20 -11.36
C ASP A 74 4.16 6.94 -11.83
N GLU A 75 4.28 5.91 -10.98
CA GLU A 75 4.84 4.61 -11.38
C GLU A 75 3.97 3.89 -12.41
N MET A 76 2.63 3.96 -12.29
CA MET A 76 1.71 3.42 -13.29
C MET A 76 1.85 4.12 -14.65
N GLU A 77 1.98 5.45 -14.64
CA GLU A 77 2.22 6.25 -15.85
C GLU A 77 3.55 5.88 -16.51
N ARG A 78 4.65 5.77 -15.75
CA ARG A 78 5.96 5.35 -16.26
C ARG A 78 5.94 3.94 -16.83
N ALA A 79 5.13 3.06 -16.26
CA ALA A 79 4.93 1.69 -16.75
C ALA A 79 3.99 1.63 -17.98
N HIS A 80 3.49 2.76 -18.48
CA HIS A 80 2.58 2.87 -19.63
C HIS A 80 1.27 2.09 -19.43
N ILE A 81 0.77 2.07 -18.19
CA ILE A 81 -0.45 1.33 -17.79
C ILE A 81 -1.68 2.25 -17.78
N THR A 82 -1.50 3.57 -17.87
CA THR A 82 -2.61 4.52 -17.95
C THR A 82 -3.26 4.49 -19.34
N PRO A 83 -4.61 4.53 -19.43
CA PRO A 83 -5.27 4.80 -20.70
C PRO A 83 -4.81 6.17 -21.19
N THR A 84 -4.22 6.21 -22.38
CA THR A 84 -3.95 7.48 -23.06
C THR A 84 -5.30 8.07 -23.45
N VAL A 85 -5.80 9.01 -22.64
CA VAL A 85 -6.93 9.87 -23.02
C VAL A 85 -6.48 10.95 -23.99
#